data_AF-X1EDD6-F1
#
_entry.id   AF-X1EDD6-F1
#
_cell.length_a   1.000
_cell.length_b   1.000
_cell.length_c   1.000
_cell.angle_alpha   90.00
_cell.angle_beta   90.00
_cell.angle_gamma   90.00
#
_symmetry.space_group_name_H-M   'P 1'
#
loop_
_entity.id
_entity.type
_entity.pdbx_description
1 polymer ?
#
loop_
_entity_poly.entity_id
_entity_poly.type
_entity_poly.pdbx_seq_one_letter_code
_entity_poly.pdbx_strand_id
1 'polypeptide(L)' 'RRRVTGWRPLLDAVGIGKERLRLEWISASEGPKVAATVKSFTQTVKGLGPSPFNRRRNEH' A
#
# COMPACT_ATOMS: atom_id res chain seq x y z
N ARG A 1 0.59 2.50 -15.77
CA ARG A 1 -0.80 2.18 -15.34
C ARG A 1 -1.16 0.69 -15.49
N ARG A 2 -1.07 0.08 -16.70
CA ARG A 2 -1.51 -1.31 -16.98
C ARG A 2 -0.92 -2.36 -16.04
N ARG A 3 0.38 -2.26 -15.71
CA ARG A 3 1.05 -3.20 -14.78
C ARG A 3 0.35 -3.20 -13.42
N VAL A 4 0.27 -2.04 -12.76
CA VAL A 4 -0.34 -1.87 -11.42
C VAL A 4 -1.79 -2.36 -11.35
N THR A 5 -2.59 -2.18 -12.41
CA THR A 5 -3.98 -2.66 -12.43
C THR A 5 -4.08 -4.18 -12.31
N GLY A 6 -3.16 -4.92 -12.96
CA GLY A 6 -3.12 -6.39 -12.89
C GLY A 6 -2.65 -6.93 -11.54
N TRP A 7 -1.92 -6.15 -10.74
CA TRP A 7 -1.47 -6.58 -9.41
C TRP A 7 -2.59 -6.58 -8.37
N ARG A 8 -3.61 -5.72 -8.49
CA ARG A 8 -4.71 -5.64 -7.51
C ARG A 8 -5.43 -6.99 -7.31
N PRO A 9 -5.93 -7.66 -8.37
CA PRO A 9 -6.56 -8.97 -8.20
C PRO A 9 -5.58 -10.03 -7.68
N LEU A 10 -4.30 -9.96 -8.07
CA LEU A 10 -3.28 -10.88 -7.57
C LEU A 10 -3.05 -10.71 -6.05
N LEU A 11 -2.97 -9.46 -5.57
CA LEU A 11 -2.78 -9.15 -4.15
C LEU A 11 -3.94 -9.60 -3.28
N ASP A 12 -5.17 -9.52 -3.78
CA ASP A 12 -6.32 -10.13 -3.11
C ASP A 12 -6.22 -11.66 -3.12
N ALA A 13 -5.87 -12.27 -4.26
CA ALA A 13 -5.78 -13.73 -4.40
C ALA A 13 -4.72 -14.37 -3.47
N VAL A 14 -3.61 -13.67 -3.21
CA VAL A 14 -2.56 -14.14 -2.29
C VAL A 14 -2.77 -13.71 -0.84
N GLY A 15 -3.88 -13.04 -0.53
CA GLY A 15 -4.27 -12.64 0.84
C GLY A 15 -3.58 -11.39 1.40
N ILE A 16 -2.79 -10.66 0.60
CA ILE A 16 -2.18 -9.37 1.02
C ILE A 16 -3.26 -8.28 1.13
N GLY A 17 -4.24 -8.30 0.23
CA GLY A 17 -5.29 -7.30 0.09
C GLY A 17 -4.89 -6.18 -0.87
N LYS A 18 -5.75 -5.89 -1.86
CA LYS A 18 -5.53 -4.85 -2.88
C LYS A 18 -5.33 -3.45 -2.31
N GLU A 19 -5.91 -3.15 -1.16
CA GLU A 19 -5.86 -1.84 -0.49
C GLU A 19 -4.45 -1.48 -0.01
N ARG A 20 -3.54 -2.46 0.06
CA ARG A 20 -2.11 -2.24 0.35
C ARG A 20 -1.31 -1.74 -0.85
N LEU A 21 -1.95 -1.51 -2.00
CA LEU A 21 -1.32 -0.97 -3.22
C LEU A 21 -2.07 0.28 -3.68
N ARG A 22 -1.37 1.43 -3.64
CA ARG A 22 -1.87 2.70 -4.15
C ARG A 22 -0.93 3.27 -5.20
N LEU A 23 -1.49 3.79 -6.29
CA LEU A 23 -0.75 4.49 -7.35
C LEU A 23 -1.26 5.92 -7.44
N GLU A 24 -0.35 6.86 -7.23
CA GLU A 24 -0.60 8.30 -7.36
C GLU A 24 0.47 8.89 -8.26
N TRP A 25 0.08 9.83 -9.11
CA TRP A 25 1.01 10.60 -9.94
C TRP A 25 1.20 11.97 -9.29
N ILE A 26 2.45 12.26 -8.93
CA ILE A 26 2.83 13.51 -8.27
C ILE A 26 4.05 14.04 -8.99
N SER A 27 3.99 15.29 -9.45
CA SER A 27 5.10 15.97 -10.11
C SER A 27 6.15 16.45 -9.09
N ALA A 28 7.36 16.77 -9.56
CA ALA A 28 8.44 17.24 -8.71
C ALA A 28 8.11 18.55 -7.95
N SER A 29 7.22 19.38 -8.49
CA SER A 29 6.82 20.66 -7.87
C SER A 29 5.75 20.49 -6.79
N GLU A 30 5.15 19.30 -6.65
CA GLU A 30 4.04 19.05 -5.72
C GLU A 30 4.49 18.44 -4.38
N GLY A 31 5.57 18.98 -3.80
CA GLY A 31 6.15 18.50 -2.53
C GLY A 31 5.13 18.29 -1.39
N PRO A 32 4.24 19.26 -1.09
CA PRO A 32 3.21 19.09 -0.06
C PRO A 32 2.25 17.93 -0.32
N LYS A 33 1.93 17.65 -1.59
CA LYS A 33 1.05 16.54 -1.99
C LYS A 33 1.73 15.19 -1.77
N VAL A 34 3.04 15.09 -2.01
CA VAL A 34 3.81 13.87 -1.68
C VAL A 34 3.69 13.57 -0.20
N ALA A 35 3.97 14.56 0.66
CA ALA A 35 3.91 14.39 2.11
C ALA A 35 2.51 13.98 2.58
N ALA A 36 1.46 14.64 2.09
CA ALA A 36 0.08 14.32 2.42
C ALA A 36 -0.32 12.90 1.97
N THR A 37 0.09 12.51 0.76
CA THR A 37 -0.21 11.18 0.19
C THR A 37 0.47 10.07 0.98
N VAL A 38 1.75 10.23 1.32
CA VAL A 38 2.51 9.26 2.13
C VAL A 38 1.90 9.14 3.52
N LYS A 39 1.53 10.27 4.16
CA LYS A 39 0.90 10.26 5.48
C LYS A 39 -0.44 9.53 5.47
N SER A 40 -1.33 9.88 4.53
CA SER A 40 -2.63 9.24 4.37
C SER A 40 -2.50 7.75 4.09
N PHE A 41 -1.63 7.35 3.16
CA PHE A 41 -1.45 5.95 2.81
C PHE A 41 -0.84 5.14 3.96
N THR A 42 0.08 5.74 4.72
CA THR A 42 0.63 5.12 5.94
C THR A 42 -0.48 4.87 6.98
N GLN A 43 -1.41 5.80 7.15
CA GLN A 43 -2.57 5.59 8.04
C GLN A 43 -3.46 4.45 7.55
N THR A 44 -3.73 4.37 6.24
CA THR A 44 -4.45 3.25 5.63
C THR A 44 -3.76 1.92 5.93
N VAL A 45 -2.46 1.80 5.67
CA VAL A 45 -1.71 0.55 5.90
C VAL A 45 -1.67 0.16 7.37
N LYS A 46 -1.56 1.14 8.28
CA LYS A 46 -1.66 0.90 9.73
C LYS A 46 -3.05 0.38 10.13
N GLY A 47 -4.12 0.94 9.55
CA GLY A 47 -5.51 0.51 9.80
C GLY A 47 -5.81 -0.90 9.28
N LEU A 48 -5.19 -1.31 8.17
CA LEU A 48 -5.25 -2.69 7.67
C LEU A 48 -4.49 -3.69 8.55
N GLY A 49 -3.78 -3.19 9.57
CA GLY A 49 -2.95 -3.99 10.42
C GLY A 49 -1.76 -4.60 9.67
N PRO A 50 -1.08 -5.54 10.32
CA PRO A 50 0.19 -6.04 9.83
C PRO A 50 0.07 -6.97 8.63
N SER A 51 1.15 -7.06 7.85
CA SER A 51 1.20 -7.95 6.68
C SER A 51 1.01 -9.41 7.08
N PRO A 52 0.22 -10.19 6.31
CA PRO A 52 0.02 -11.63 6.54
C PRO A 52 1.31 -12.44 6.37
N PHE A 53 2.32 -11.90 5.68
CA PHE A 53 3.62 -12.56 5.49
C PHE A 53 4.68 -12.15 6.51
N ASN A 54 4.31 -11.36 7.53
CA ASN A 54 5.26 -10.95 8.55
C ASN A 54 5.53 -12.10 9.55
N ARG A 55 6.35 -13.07 9.12
CA ARG A 55 6.71 -14.28 9.87
C ARG A 55 7.38 -13.97 11.22
N ARG A 56 8.04 -12.81 11.36
CA ARG A 56 8.82 -12.46 12.55
C ARG A 56 8.00 -12.00 13.78
N ARG A 57 6.68 -11.78 13.66
CA ARG A 57 5.86 -11.34 14.82
C ARG A 57 5.04 -12.46 15.48
N ASN A 58 4.97 -13.65 14.89
CA ASN A 58 4.18 -14.76 15.46
C ASN A 58 5.04 -15.75 16.29
N GLU A 59 6.29 -15.42 16.58
CA GLU A 59 7.24 -16.27 17.34
C GLU A 59 7.53 -15.74 18.77
N HIS A 60 6.68 -14.86 19.31
CA HIS A 60 6.74 -14.44 20.71
C HIS A 60 5.36 -14.50 21.38
#